data_AF-A0A7R9TLX8-F1
#
_entry.id   AF-A0A7R9TLX8-F1
#
_cell.length_a   1.000
_cell.length_b   1.000
_cell.length_c   1.000
_cell.angle_alpha   90.00
_cell.angle_beta   90.00
_cell.angle_gamma   90.00
#
_symmetry.space_group_name_H-M   'P 1'
#
loop_
_entity.id
_entity.type
_entity.pdbx_description
1 polymer ?
#
loop_
_entity_poly.entity_id
_entity_poly.type
_entity_poly.pdbx_seq_one_letter_code
_entity_poly.pdbx_strand_id
1 'polypeptide(L)'
;VGVGVGVEALDARVRRRTGDLAAREAISTAAMLRDPDGGEGEGGGAANAAATAMAADLMRAAEAGSLSASDPTIGSLQRAMRAVVSERRAEAEGNAKVSAALTGGATFQTMPDGRLLVRYAATDAGGRRREMSEIIQDLPAAFLPVVLRVVAADESAEARANLAPAAMAVASPRVFWAIVRHAGVGGGDGGRSFEDACERIAPGAADWATAGLRSRKRPERYSEYVSH
;
A
#
# COMPACT_ATOMS: atom_id res chain seq x y z
N VAL A 1 13.56 10.71 -30.40
CA VAL A 1 13.01 9.65 -31.27
C VAL A 1 12.97 8.36 -30.45
N GLY A 2 11.83 8.05 -29.86
CA GLY A 2 11.68 6.86 -29.01
C GLY A 2 11.36 5.65 -29.89
N VAL A 3 12.18 4.61 -29.81
CA VAL A 3 11.90 3.33 -30.47
C VAL A 3 10.73 2.68 -29.73
N GLY A 4 9.51 2.95 -30.22
CA GLY A 4 8.30 2.28 -29.73
C GLY A 4 8.44 0.79 -29.99
N VAL A 5 8.49 -0.01 -28.94
CA VAL A 5 8.50 -1.46 -29.08
C VAL A 5 7.10 -1.90 -29.47
N GLY A 6 6.95 -2.48 -30.67
CA GLY A 6 5.69 -3.04 -31.15
C GLY A 6 5.19 -4.19 -30.29
N VAL A 7 3.86 -4.38 -30.25
CA VAL A 7 3.14 -5.39 -29.46
C VAL A 7 3.72 -6.80 -29.67
N GLU A 8 4.10 -7.15 -30.90
CA GLU A 8 4.71 -8.45 -31.22
C GLU A 8 6.07 -8.69 -30.53
N ALA A 9 6.90 -7.64 -30.41
CA ALA A 9 8.18 -7.73 -29.72
C ALA A 9 8.01 -7.78 -28.19
N LEU A 10 6.93 -7.21 -27.66
CA LEU A 10 6.54 -7.38 -26.26
C LEU A 10 6.07 -8.82 -26.01
N ASP A 11 5.19 -9.36 -26.85
CA ASP A 11 4.70 -10.73 -26.76
C ASP A 11 5.81 -11.78 -26.89
N ALA A 12 6.80 -11.54 -27.77
CA ALA A 12 7.95 -12.41 -27.91
C ALA A 12 8.83 -12.42 -26.64
N ARG A 13 9.01 -11.26 -25.99
CA ARG A 13 9.76 -11.17 -24.72
C ARG A 13 9.04 -11.83 -23.55
N VAL A 14 7.73 -11.65 -23.46
CA VAL A 14 6.89 -12.30 -22.45
C VAL A 14 6.95 -13.82 -22.64
N ARG A 15 6.69 -14.32 -23.86
CA ARG A 15 6.78 -15.76 -24.17
C ARG A 15 8.15 -16.37 -23.84
N ARG A 16 9.23 -15.63 -24.12
CA ARG A 16 10.58 -16.10 -23.79
C ARG A 16 10.77 -16.24 -22.28
N ARG A 17 10.39 -15.23 -21.50
CA ARG A 17 10.54 -15.26 -20.03
C ARG A 17 9.62 -16.26 -19.34
N THR A 18 8.37 -16.40 -19.79
CA THR A 18 7.45 -17.42 -19.28
C THR A 18 7.93 -18.82 -19.62
N GLY A 19 8.42 -19.02 -20.85
CA GLY A 19 9.00 -20.30 -21.30
C GLY A 19 10.25 -20.68 -20.50
N ASP A 20 11.15 -19.72 -20.25
CA ASP A 20 12.36 -19.96 -19.45
C ASP A 20 12.04 -20.31 -18.00
N LEU A 21 11.00 -19.71 -17.41
CA LEU A 21 10.54 -20.02 -16.05
C LEU A 21 9.84 -21.37 -15.98
N ALA A 22 8.94 -21.68 -16.92
CA ALA A 22 8.30 -22.99 -17.03
C ALA A 22 9.32 -24.10 -17.26
N ALA A 23 10.38 -23.84 -18.04
CA ALA A 23 11.49 -24.78 -18.23
C ALA A 23 12.30 -24.97 -16.94
N ARG A 24 12.55 -23.92 -16.16
CA ARG A 24 13.24 -24.01 -14.86
C ARG A 24 12.40 -24.75 -13.81
N GLU A 25 11.10 -24.51 -13.77
CA GLU A 25 10.17 -25.28 -12.92
C GLU A 25 10.11 -26.74 -13.38
N ALA A 26 10.02 -27.03 -14.68
CA ALA A 26 10.09 -28.40 -15.18
C ALA A 26 11.39 -29.11 -14.83
N ILE A 27 12.54 -28.42 -14.87
CA ILE A 27 13.85 -28.95 -14.43
C ILE A 27 13.86 -29.17 -12.91
N SER A 28 13.30 -28.24 -12.12
CA SER A 28 13.21 -28.34 -10.66
C SER A 28 12.26 -29.46 -10.23
N THR A 29 11.12 -29.61 -10.90
CA THR A 29 10.13 -30.68 -10.65
C THR A 29 10.67 -32.02 -11.14
N ALA A 30 11.33 -32.10 -12.29
CA ALA A 30 12.00 -33.32 -12.74
C ALA A 30 13.18 -33.74 -11.83
N ALA A 31 13.83 -32.78 -11.17
CA ALA A 31 14.85 -33.06 -10.15
C ALA A 31 14.23 -33.56 -8.83
N MET A 32 13.01 -33.12 -8.47
CA MET A 32 12.28 -33.61 -7.30
C MET A 32 11.53 -34.93 -7.56
N LEU A 33 11.10 -35.21 -8.79
CA LEU A 33 10.43 -36.46 -9.18
C LEU A 33 11.39 -37.63 -9.43
N ARG A 34 12.70 -37.40 -9.28
CA ARG A 34 13.71 -38.46 -9.31
C ARG A 34 13.77 -39.18 -7.96
N ASP A 35 12.61 -39.62 -7.50
CA ASP A 35 12.47 -40.69 -6.52
C ASP A 35 12.60 -42.01 -7.30
N PRO A 36 13.53 -42.93 -6.96
CA PRO A 36 13.81 -44.09 -7.79
C PRO A 36 12.67 -45.12 -7.92
N ASP A 37 11.54 -44.96 -7.21
CA ASP A 37 10.41 -45.90 -7.27
C ASP A 37 9.05 -45.20 -7.48
N GLY A 38 8.55 -45.23 -8.72
CA GLY A 38 7.11 -45.42 -8.99
C GLY A 38 6.29 -44.26 -9.59
N GLY A 39 5.72 -44.51 -10.78
CA GLY A 39 4.36 -44.11 -11.15
C GLY A 39 4.19 -42.90 -12.07
N GLU A 40 3.93 -43.15 -13.36
CA GLU A 40 3.50 -42.15 -14.35
C GLU A 40 2.13 -41.55 -13.97
N GLY A 41 2.14 -40.30 -13.49
CA GLY A 41 0.92 -39.51 -13.23
C GLY A 41 0.65 -38.51 -14.34
N GLU A 42 -0.03 -38.94 -15.40
CA GLU A 42 -0.61 -38.05 -16.42
C GLU A 42 -1.81 -37.28 -15.83
N GLY A 43 -1.55 -36.13 -15.20
CA GLY A 43 -2.60 -35.25 -14.69
C GLY A 43 -2.24 -33.77 -14.55
N GLY A 44 -0.98 -33.39 -14.78
CA GLY A 44 -0.49 -32.02 -14.53
C GLY A 44 -0.61 -31.02 -15.69
N GLY A 45 -0.90 -31.47 -16.92
CA GLY A 45 -0.73 -30.66 -18.13
C GLY A 45 -1.68 -29.44 -18.24
N ALA A 46 -2.97 -29.62 -17.95
CA ALA A 46 -3.98 -28.57 -18.12
C ALA A 46 -3.93 -27.50 -17.01
N ALA A 47 -3.69 -27.91 -15.76
CA ALA A 47 -3.52 -26.99 -14.63
C ALA A 47 -2.23 -26.16 -14.78
N ASN A 48 -1.15 -26.77 -15.27
CA ASN A 48 0.11 -26.08 -15.54
C ASN A 48 -0.01 -25.11 -16.73
N ALA A 49 -0.78 -25.47 -17.76
CA ALA A 49 -1.06 -24.58 -18.90
C ALA A 49 -1.87 -23.34 -18.50
N ALA A 50 -2.90 -23.49 -17.65
CA ALA A 50 -3.68 -22.37 -17.13
C ALA A 50 -2.84 -21.46 -16.19
N ALA A 51 -2.02 -22.04 -15.33
CA ALA A 51 -1.08 -21.29 -14.49
C ALA A 51 -0.03 -20.53 -15.32
N THR A 52 0.49 -21.15 -16.38
CA THR A 52 1.45 -20.53 -17.30
C THR A 52 0.81 -19.39 -18.10
N ALA A 53 -0.44 -19.56 -18.54
CA ALA A 53 -1.21 -18.51 -19.20
C ALA A 53 -1.47 -17.32 -18.26
N MET A 54 -1.89 -17.58 -17.01
CA MET A 54 -2.05 -16.54 -16.00
C MET A 54 -0.72 -15.83 -15.67
N ALA A 55 0.40 -16.56 -15.58
CA ALA A 55 1.72 -15.97 -15.37
C ALA A 55 2.17 -15.11 -16.55
N ALA A 56 1.85 -15.53 -17.78
CA ALA A 56 2.10 -14.75 -18.99
C ALA A 56 1.27 -13.46 -19.02
N ASP A 57 0.01 -13.52 -18.62
CA ASP A 57 -0.87 -12.34 -18.55
C ASP A 57 -0.44 -11.36 -17.45
N LEU A 58 0.01 -11.87 -16.30
CA LEU A 58 0.60 -11.05 -15.22
C LEU A 58 1.89 -10.36 -15.68
N MET A 59 2.79 -11.07 -16.38
CA MET A 59 4.01 -10.47 -16.91
C MET A 59 3.72 -9.50 -18.04
N ARG A 60 2.76 -9.80 -18.91
CA ARG A 60 2.32 -8.89 -19.97
C ARG A 60 1.72 -7.62 -19.37
N ALA A 61 0.89 -7.73 -18.33
CA ALA A 61 0.36 -6.58 -17.61
C ALA A 61 1.48 -5.74 -16.95
N ALA A 62 2.48 -6.39 -16.34
CA ALA A 62 3.61 -5.71 -15.71
C ALA A 62 4.54 -5.00 -16.71
N GLU A 63 4.80 -5.60 -17.87
CA GLU A 63 5.74 -5.09 -18.89
C GLU A 63 5.09 -4.11 -19.88
N ALA A 64 3.77 -4.22 -20.09
CA ALA A 64 3.05 -3.37 -21.02
C ALA A 64 2.84 -1.93 -20.51
N GLY A 65 3.45 -1.50 -19.40
CA GLY A 65 3.59 -0.10 -18.95
C GLY A 65 2.55 0.89 -19.51
N SER A 66 2.88 1.57 -20.62
CA SER A 66 2.01 2.52 -21.36
C SER A 66 1.48 2.01 -22.70
N LEU A 67 1.71 0.74 -23.05
CA LEU A 67 1.51 0.14 -24.37
C LEU A 67 0.24 -0.71 -24.51
N SER A 68 -0.51 -1.00 -23.45
CA SER A 68 -1.73 -1.80 -23.61
C SER A 68 -2.99 -0.96 -23.66
N ALA A 69 -3.67 -0.98 -24.81
CA ALA A 69 -5.13 -0.94 -24.85
C ALA A 69 -5.66 -1.50 -26.18
N SER A 70 -5.62 -2.82 -26.35
CA SER A 70 -6.62 -3.54 -27.17
C SER A 70 -7.23 -4.74 -26.43
N ASP A 71 -6.57 -5.25 -25.37
CA ASP A 71 -7.09 -6.33 -24.53
C ASP A 71 -7.68 -5.79 -23.19
N PRO A 72 -9.00 -5.93 -22.96
CA PRO A 72 -9.67 -5.45 -21.76
C PRO A 72 -9.24 -6.17 -20.47
N THR A 73 -8.81 -7.44 -20.55
CA THR A 73 -8.38 -8.25 -19.39
C THR A 73 -7.04 -7.76 -18.86
N ILE A 74 -6.09 -7.49 -19.75
CA ILE A 74 -4.78 -6.92 -19.40
C ILE A 74 -4.94 -5.52 -18.81
N GLY A 75 -5.82 -4.69 -19.37
CA GLY A 75 -6.13 -3.36 -18.85
C GLY A 75 -6.73 -3.41 -17.44
N SER A 76 -7.62 -4.37 -17.17
CA SER A 76 -8.20 -4.60 -15.84
C SER A 76 -7.11 -4.98 -14.82
N LEU A 77 -6.25 -5.94 -15.18
CA LEU A 77 -5.15 -6.40 -14.33
C LEU A 77 -4.14 -5.30 -14.03
N GLN A 78 -3.79 -4.46 -15.01
CA GLN A 78 -2.93 -3.30 -14.81
C GLN A 78 -3.51 -2.27 -13.84
N ARG A 79 -4.83 -2.00 -13.94
CA ARG A 79 -5.52 -1.10 -12.98
C ARG A 79 -5.49 -1.68 -11.58
N ALA A 80 -5.77 -2.97 -11.42
CA ALA A 80 -5.70 -3.65 -10.14
C ALA A 80 -4.28 -3.62 -9.54
N MET A 81 -3.25 -3.92 -10.34
CA MET A 81 -1.85 -3.85 -9.90
C MET A 81 -1.45 -2.43 -9.47
N ARG A 82 -1.81 -1.41 -10.26
CA ARG A 82 -1.53 -0.01 -9.91
C ARG A 82 -2.26 0.41 -8.63
N ALA A 83 -3.50 -0.03 -8.45
CA ALA A 83 -4.26 0.22 -7.22
C ALA A 83 -3.54 -0.39 -6.01
N VAL A 84 -3.13 -1.66 -6.08
CA VAL A 84 -2.40 -2.33 -4.98
C VAL A 84 -1.06 -1.65 -4.71
N VAL A 85 -0.28 -1.30 -5.74
CA VAL A 85 0.99 -0.59 -5.56
C VAL A 85 0.77 0.78 -4.92
N SER A 86 -0.27 1.52 -5.35
CA SER A 86 -0.60 2.82 -4.77
C SER A 86 -1.03 2.70 -3.31
N GLU A 87 -1.81 1.66 -2.96
CA GLU A 87 -2.26 1.40 -1.60
C GLU A 87 -1.07 1.04 -0.70
N ARG A 88 -0.16 0.17 -1.18
CA ARG A 88 1.05 -0.19 -0.44
C ARG A 88 1.99 0.99 -0.24
N ARG A 89 2.08 1.87 -1.24
CA ARG A 89 2.87 3.10 -1.13
C ARG A 89 2.26 4.05 -0.09
N ALA A 90 0.95 4.23 -0.09
CA ALA A 90 0.25 5.01 0.92
C ALA A 90 0.46 4.41 2.33
N GLU A 91 0.33 3.10 2.48
CA GLU A 91 0.57 2.40 3.75
C GLU A 91 2.01 2.61 4.25
N ALA A 92 3.01 2.46 3.37
CA ALA A 92 4.41 2.71 3.70
C ALA A 92 4.67 4.18 4.09
N GLU A 93 4.06 5.13 3.38
CA GLU A 93 4.16 6.56 3.71
C GLU A 93 3.55 6.86 5.08
N GLY A 94 2.34 6.38 5.34
CA GLY A 94 1.65 6.57 6.62
C GLY A 94 2.44 5.99 7.78
N ASN A 95 2.94 4.76 7.64
CA ASN A 95 3.77 4.12 8.67
C ASN A 95 5.09 4.86 8.92
N ALA A 96 5.72 5.40 7.87
CA ALA A 96 6.92 6.20 8.00
C ALA A 96 6.68 7.49 8.79
N LYS A 97 5.56 8.19 8.53
CA LYS A 97 5.16 9.39 9.28
C LYS A 97 4.85 9.07 10.74
N VAL A 98 4.13 7.98 11.01
CA VAL A 98 3.83 7.50 12.38
C VAL A 98 5.13 7.20 13.13
N SER A 99 6.06 6.47 12.51
CA SER A 99 7.37 6.16 13.12
C SER A 99 8.18 7.43 13.41
N ALA A 100 8.20 8.39 12.48
CA ALA A 100 8.87 9.67 12.66
C ALA A 100 8.28 10.49 13.81
N ALA A 101 6.95 10.50 13.95
CA ALA A 101 6.25 11.16 15.04
C ALA A 101 6.57 10.51 16.40
N LEU A 102 6.45 9.18 16.50
CA LEU A 102 6.69 8.45 17.76
C LEU A 102 8.12 8.59 18.28
N THR A 103 9.10 8.65 17.38
CA THR A 103 10.50 8.88 17.74
C THR A 103 10.82 10.33 18.12
N GLY A 104 9.84 11.24 18.07
CA GLY A 104 10.04 12.66 18.36
C GLY A 104 10.87 13.40 17.30
N GLY A 105 11.02 12.81 16.11
CA GLY A 105 11.89 13.34 15.04
C GLY A 105 11.26 14.41 14.16
N ALA A 106 10.06 14.89 14.48
CA ALA A 106 9.33 15.89 13.70
C ALA A 106 9.51 17.30 14.29
N THR A 107 9.76 18.28 13.42
CA THR A 107 9.86 19.71 13.76
C THR A 107 8.86 20.52 12.97
N PHE A 108 8.39 21.61 13.56
CA PHE A 108 7.28 22.41 13.06
C PHE A 108 7.69 23.87 12.95
N GLN A 109 7.47 24.48 11.78
CA GLN A 109 7.73 25.89 11.54
C GLN A 109 6.52 26.54 10.88
N THR A 110 5.93 27.53 11.54
CA THR A 110 4.88 28.36 10.94
C THR A 110 5.49 29.27 9.88
N MET A 111 4.93 29.24 8.68
CA MET A 111 5.33 30.05 7.54
C MET A 111 4.63 31.42 7.58
N PRO A 112 5.17 32.46 6.89
CA PRO A 112 4.56 33.80 6.87
C PRO A 112 3.13 33.85 6.31
N ASP A 113 2.76 32.87 5.47
CA ASP A 113 1.43 32.74 4.88
C ASP A 113 0.45 31.93 5.74
N GLY A 114 0.83 31.58 6.97
CA GLY A 114 0.02 30.82 7.92
C GLY A 114 0.05 29.30 7.72
N ARG A 115 0.77 28.78 6.72
CA ARG A 115 0.97 27.33 6.57
C ARG A 115 1.99 26.78 7.56
N LEU A 116 2.00 25.47 7.73
CA LEU A 116 2.94 24.76 8.58
C LEU A 116 3.91 23.96 7.73
N LEU A 117 5.21 24.25 7.87
CA LEU A 117 6.29 23.40 7.38
C LEU A 117 6.59 22.35 8.45
N VAL A 118 6.44 21.08 8.07
CA VAL A 118 6.84 19.93 8.89
C VAL A 118 8.12 19.35 8.31
N ARG A 119 9.13 19.14 9.14
CA ARG A 119 10.34 18.40 8.76
C ARG A 119 10.47 17.18 9.66
N TYR A 120 10.67 16.01 9.07
CA TYR A 120 10.73 14.76 9.80
C TYR A 120 11.69 13.78 9.13
N ALA A 121 12.27 12.88 9.90
CA ALA A 121 13.11 11.82 9.35
C ALA A 121 12.28 10.55 9.10
N ALA A 122 12.31 10.03 7.89
CA ALA A 122 11.64 8.79 7.51
C ALA A 122 12.66 7.77 6.98
N THR A 123 12.40 6.50 7.20
CA THR A 123 13.19 5.42 6.62
C THR A 123 12.55 4.99 5.30
N ASP A 124 13.31 5.01 4.20
CA ASP A 124 12.82 4.52 2.92
C ASP A 124 12.75 2.98 2.86
N ALA A 125 12.15 2.43 1.81
CA ALA A 125 12.02 0.98 1.63
C ALA A 125 13.37 0.23 1.57
N GLY A 126 14.47 0.95 1.34
CA GLY A 126 15.84 0.41 1.37
C GLY A 126 16.53 0.51 2.73
N GLY A 127 15.80 0.89 3.79
CA GLY A 127 16.35 1.03 5.15
C GLY A 127 17.15 2.32 5.36
N ARG A 128 17.18 3.24 4.40
CA ARG A 128 17.94 4.48 4.53
C ARG A 128 17.09 5.57 5.15
N ARG A 129 17.61 6.19 6.21
CA ARG A 129 17.01 7.38 6.81
C ARG A 129 17.17 8.58 5.86
N ARG A 130 16.07 9.26 5.58
CA ARG A 130 16.01 10.48 4.77
C ARG A 130 15.27 11.56 5.54
N GLU A 131 15.74 12.80 5.38
CA GLU A 131 14.96 13.96 5.78
C GLU A 131 13.86 14.20 4.75
N MET A 132 12.64 14.37 5.26
CA MET A 132 11.46 14.70 4.49
C MET A 132 10.89 16.02 4.99
N SER A 133 10.20 16.72 4.11
CA SER A 133 9.50 17.95 4.45
C SER A 133 8.19 18.04 3.70
N GLU A 134 7.15 18.51 4.40
CA GLU A 134 5.85 18.77 3.81
C GLU A 134 5.30 20.11 4.30
N ILE A 135 4.53 20.78 3.42
CA ILE A 135 3.84 22.02 3.74
C ILE A 135 2.35 21.72 3.79
N ILE A 136 1.74 21.98 4.93
CA ILE A 136 0.31 21.72 5.18
C ILE A 136 -0.38 22.98 5.66
N GLN A 137 -1.71 23.02 5.54
CA GLN A 137 -2.50 24.06 6.21
C GLN A 137 -2.49 23.77 7.71
N ASP A 138 -2.18 24.77 8.53
CA ASP A 138 -2.16 24.62 9.98
C ASP A 138 -3.59 24.45 10.50
N LEU A 139 -3.80 23.47 11.38
CA LEU A 139 -5.11 23.20 12.00
C LEU A 139 -5.04 23.62 13.46
N PRO A 140 -5.76 24.69 13.87
CA PRO A 140 -5.72 25.13 15.25
C PRO A 140 -6.20 24.05 16.22
N ALA A 141 -5.53 23.92 17.37
CA ALA A 141 -5.82 22.91 18.38
C ALA A 141 -7.29 22.88 18.83
N ALA A 142 -7.97 24.03 18.84
CA ALA A 142 -9.38 24.15 19.21
C ALA A 142 -10.34 23.36 18.30
N PHE A 143 -9.97 23.10 17.04
CA PHE A 143 -10.81 22.36 16.10
C PHE A 143 -10.58 20.85 16.14
N LEU A 144 -9.47 20.37 16.71
CA LEU A 144 -9.14 18.94 16.76
C LEU A 144 -10.25 18.08 17.40
N PRO A 145 -10.84 18.45 18.55
CA PRO A 145 -11.90 17.65 19.16
C PRO A 145 -13.13 17.51 18.27
N VAL A 146 -13.50 18.57 17.55
CA VAL A 146 -14.66 18.59 16.65
C VAL A 146 -14.41 17.71 15.44
N VAL A 147 -13.25 17.86 14.79
CA VAL A 147 -12.88 17.05 13.61
C VAL A 147 -12.87 15.56 13.95
N LEU A 148 -12.25 15.18 15.06
CA LEU A 148 -12.17 13.79 15.49
C LEU A 148 -13.56 13.20 15.80
N ARG A 149 -14.43 13.94 16.48
CA ARG A 149 -15.80 13.51 16.80
C ARG A 149 -16.66 13.36 15.56
N VAL A 150 -16.55 14.27 14.60
CA VAL A 150 -17.30 14.19 13.34
C VAL A 150 -16.92 12.93 12.57
N VAL A 151 -15.62 12.66 12.41
CA VAL A 151 -15.16 11.46 11.69
C VAL A 151 -15.54 10.19 12.46
N ALA A 152 -15.46 10.19 13.79
CA ALA A 152 -15.84 9.04 14.60
C ALA A 152 -17.35 8.72 14.55
N ALA A 153 -18.19 9.75 14.43
CA ALA A 153 -19.63 9.62 14.28
C ALA A 153 -20.10 9.41 12.84
N ASP A 154 -19.19 9.40 11.86
CA ASP A 154 -19.52 9.21 10.46
C ASP A 154 -20.15 7.83 10.24
N GLU A 155 -21.18 7.73 9.39
CA GLU A 155 -21.86 6.46 9.08
C GLU A 155 -20.96 5.51 8.27
N SER A 156 -20.04 6.05 7.47
CA SER A 156 -19.10 5.29 6.65
C SER A 156 -18.00 4.66 7.49
N ALA A 157 -17.92 3.33 7.45
CA ALA A 157 -16.81 2.58 8.05
C ALA A 157 -15.46 2.96 7.43
N GLU A 158 -15.44 3.38 6.16
CA GLU A 158 -14.23 3.84 5.48
C GLU A 158 -13.77 5.20 6.00
N ALA A 159 -14.71 6.10 6.30
CA ALA A 159 -14.39 7.38 6.95
C ALA A 159 -13.81 7.15 8.35
N ARG A 160 -14.44 6.29 9.15
CA ARG A 160 -13.95 5.93 10.49
C ARG A 160 -12.58 5.25 10.45
N ALA A 161 -12.28 4.46 9.44
CA ALA A 161 -10.96 3.84 9.26
C ALA A 161 -9.83 4.86 9.06
N ASN A 162 -10.14 6.10 8.64
CA ASN A 162 -9.16 7.18 8.55
C ASN A 162 -8.72 7.73 9.92
N LEU A 163 -9.37 7.31 11.02
CA LEU A 163 -8.89 7.61 12.38
C LEU A 163 -7.62 6.84 12.76
N ALA A 164 -7.31 5.75 12.05
CA ALA A 164 -6.06 5.04 12.23
C ALA A 164 -4.87 5.97 11.92
N PRO A 165 -3.83 6.06 12.78
CA PRO A 165 -2.75 7.05 12.61
C PRO A 165 -2.08 7.01 11.23
N ALA A 166 -1.79 5.83 10.70
CA ALA A 166 -1.17 5.68 9.38
C ALA A 166 -2.12 6.10 8.24
N ALA A 167 -3.41 5.79 8.34
CA ALA A 167 -4.41 6.22 7.36
C ALA A 167 -4.61 7.74 7.41
N MET A 168 -4.71 8.30 8.63
CA MET A 168 -4.83 9.74 8.87
C MET A 168 -3.63 10.51 8.30
N ALA A 169 -2.41 10.00 8.47
CA ALA A 169 -1.19 10.60 7.97
C ALA A 169 -1.15 10.77 6.44
N VAL A 170 -1.94 9.98 5.72
CA VAL A 170 -2.06 10.03 4.25
C VAL A 170 -3.33 10.75 3.82
N ALA A 171 -4.48 10.37 4.38
CA ALA A 171 -5.79 10.91 4.00
C ALA A 171 -5.98 12.36 4.48
N SER A 172 -5.39 12.72 5.62
CA SER A 172 -5.49 14.05 6.20
C SER A 172 -4.22 14.42 6.98
N PRO A 173 -3.09 14.68 6.28
CA PRO A 173 -1.81 15.01 6.91
C PRO A 173 -1.91 16.17 7.90
N ARG A 174 -2.79 17.16 7.62
CA ARG A 174 -3.06 18.29 8.50
C ARG A 174 -3.56 17.89 9.89
N VAL A 175 -4.46 16.91 9.96
CA VAL A 175 -5.04 16.45 11.24
C VAL A 175 -4.00 15.63 11.98
N PHE A 176 -3.33 14.73 11.28
CA PHE A 176 -2.25 13.92 11.83
C PHE A 176 -1.16 14.78 12.48
N TRP A 177 -0.60 15.76 11.76
CA TRP A 177 0.46 16.60 12.29
C TRP A 177 -0.01 17.56 13.38
N ALA A 178 -1.26 18.01 13.33
CA ALA A 178 -1.84 18.80 14.40
C ALA A 178 -1.98 17.99 15.70
N ILE A 179 -2.35 16.70 15.63
CA ILE A 179 -2.35 15.81 16.80
C ILE A 179 -0.93 15.65 17.34
N VAL A 180 0.05 15.38 16.48
CA VAL A 180 1.45 15.22 16.90
C VAL A 180 1.95 16.48 17.60
N ARG A 181 1.73 17.65 17.01
CA ARG A 181 2.19 18.96 17.52
C ARG A 181 1.48 19.38 18.80
N HIS A 182 0.15 19.27 18.86
CA HIS A 182 -0.66 19.85 19.93
C HIS A 182 -0.95 18.89 21.09
N ALA A 183 -0.97 17.58 20.85
CA ALA A 183 -1.13 16.57 21.89
C ALA A 183 0.18 15.87 22.27
N GLY A 184 1.31 16.24 21.65
CA GLY A 184 2.64 15.79 22.06
C GLY A 184 2.85 14.29 21.89
N VAL A 185 2.52 13.78 20.70
CA VAL A 185 2.78 12.38 20.34
C VAL A 185 4.28 12.15 20.19
N GLY A 186 4.78 11.05 20.76
CA GLY A 186 6.20 10.69 20.74
C GLY A 186 7.03 11.41 21.80
N GLY A 187 8.36 11.24 21.74
CA GLY A 187 9.31 11.86 22.68
C GLY A 187 10.27 10.91 23.40
N GLY A 188 10.43 9.66 22.95
CA GLY A 188 11.31 8.68 23.60
C GLY A 188 10.67 8.04 24.83
N ASP A 189 11.48 7.66 25.83
CA ASP A 189 10.99 7.04 27.07
C ASP A 189 10.10 8.04 27.84
N GLY A 190 8.78 7.78 27.81
CA GLY A 190 7.75 8.67 28.38
C GLY A 190 6.95 9.47 27.35
N GLY A 191 7.22 9.28 26.05
CA GLY A 191 6.44 9.86 24.96
C GLY A 191 4.99 9.36 24.92
N ARG A 192 4.06 10.19 24.48
CA ARG A 192 2.63 9.84 24.41
C ARG A 192 2.33 9.02 23.16
N SER A 193 1.49 7.99 23.30
CA SER A 193 0.95 7.23 22.17
C SER A 193 -0.05 8.06 21.35
N PHE A 194 -0.42 7.60 20.15
CA PHE A 194 -1.48 8.27 19.38
C PHE A 194 -2.84 8.09 20.05
N GLU A 195 -3.07 6.93 20.63
CA GLU A 195 -4.28 6.54 21.33
C GLU A 195 -4.52 7.47 22.53
N ASP A 196 -3.51 7.65 23.38
CA ASP A 196 -3.59 8.55 24.55
C ASP A 196 -3.76 10.01 24.13
N ALA A 197 -3.11 10.42 23.03
CA ALA A 197 -3.23 11.77 22.50
C ALA A 197 -4.65 12.06 22.00
N CYS A 198 -5.23 11.12 21.24
CA CYS A 198 -6.60 11.22 20.74
C CYS A 198 -7.63 11.16 21.87
N GLU A 199 -7.47 10.27 22.85
CA GLU A 199 -8.38 10.19 24.00
C GLU A 199 -8.35 11.48 24.83
N ARG A 200 -7.18 12.11 24.98
CA ARG A 200 -7.08 13.41 25.66
C ARG A 200 -7.75 14.54 24.88
N ILE A 201 -7.62 14.56 23.54
CA ILE A 201 -8.21 15.60 22.69
C ILE A 201 -9.74 15.44 22.61
N ALA A 202 -10.20 14.22 22.38
CA ALA A 202 -11.60 13.89 22.13
C ALA A 202 -12.01 12.66 22.95
N PRO A 203 -12.19 12.82 24.27
CA PRO A 203 -12.51 11.70 25.16
C PRO A 203 -13.80 11.01 24.74
N GLY A 204 -13.76 9.67 24.67
CA GLY A 204 -14.91 8.83 24.35
C GLY A 204 -15.49 9.02 22.95
N ALA A 205 -14.78 9.70 22.04
CA ALA A 205 -15.29 9.90 20.68
C ALA A 205 -15.20 8.64 19.83
N ALA A 206 -14.19 7.80 20.06
CA ALA A 206 -14.00 6.49 19.45
C ALA A 206 -13.31 5.56 20.45
N ASP A 207 -13.34 4.25 20.19
CA ASP A 207 -12.42 3.33 20.84
C ASP A 207 -11.03 3.48 20.20
N TRP A 208 -10.21 4.39 20.72
CA TRP A 208 -8.92 4.72 20.12
C TRP A 208 -7.94 3.54 20.09
N ALA A 209 -8.10 2.57 20.99
CA ALA A 209 -7.29 1.36 21.01
C ALA A 209 -7.59 0.45 19.80
N THR A 210 -8.83 0.48 19.29
CA THR A 210 -9.24 -0.35 18.15
C THR A 210 -9.49 0.44 16.86
N ALA A 211 -9.60 1.77 16.93
CA ALA A 211 -9.77 2.67 15.78
C ALA A 211 -8.65 2.53 14.74
N GLY A 212 -7.48 2.02 15.16
CA GLY A 212 -6.32 1.73 14.30
C GLY A 212 -6.26 0.32 13.72
N LEU A 213 -7.07 -0.62 14.21
CA LEU A 213 -7.04 -2.01 13.72
C LEU A 213 -7.82 -2.09 12.42
N ARG A 214 -7.09 -1.97 11.30
CA ARG A 214 -7.61 -2.21 9.95
C ARG A 214 -8.33 -3.57 9.94
N SER A 215 -9.65 -3.54 9.76
CA SER A 215 -10.39 -4.70 9.25
C SER A 215 -9.87 -4.91 7.83
N ARG A 216 -8.90 -5.81 7.69
CA ARG A 216 -8.26 -6.17 6.42
C ARG A 216 -9.40 -6.47 5.43
N LYS A 217 -9.69 -5.56 4.48
CA LYS A 217 -10.62 -5.86 3.39
C LYS A 217 -10.03 -7.09 2.71
N ARG A 218 -10.75 -8.22 2.79
CA ARG A 218 -10.42 -9.39 1.98
C ARG A 218 -10.38 -8.88 0.54
N PRO A 219 -9.30 -9.13 -0.22
CA PRO A 219 -9.33 -8.81 -1.65
C PRO A 219 -10.58 -9.48 -2.23
N GLU A 220 -11.39 -8.72 -2.96
CA GLU A 220 -12.52 -9.27 -3.70
C GLU A 220 -12.01 -10.47 -4.48
N ARG A 221 -12.54 -11.66 -4.17
CA ARG A 221 -12.15 -12.87 -4.87
C ARG A 221 -12.45 -12.63 -6.34
N TYR A 222 -11.46 -12.83 -7.20
CA TYR A 222 -11.65 -13.07 -8.62
C TYR A 222 -12.56 -14.30 -8.77
N SER A 223 -13.88 -14.12 -8.70
CA SER A 223 -14.88 -15.19 -8.89
C SER A 223 -15.65 -15.05 -10.20
N GLU A 224 -15.23 -14.15 -11.08
CA GLU A 224 -15.84 -14.00 -12.41
C GLU A 224 -14.84 -14.38 -13.51
N TYR A 225 -14.30 -15.60 -13.43
CA TYR A 225 -13.99 -16.35 -14.64
C TYR A 225 -15.13 -17.35 -14.81
N VAL A 226 -16.22 -16.88 -15.43
CA VAL A 226 -17.24 -17.78 -15.96
C VAL A 226 -16.62 -18.43 -17.19
N SER A 227 -16.37 -19.73 -17.07
CA SER A 227 -16.09 -20.62 -18.19
C SER A 227 -17.26 -20.54 -19.19
N HIS A 228 -17.01 -19.97 -20.36
CA HIS A 228 -17.77 -20.24 -21.57
C HIS A 228 -16.82 -20.79 -22.63
#